data_AF-Q1K413-F1
#
_entry.id   AF-Q1K413-F1
#
_cell.length_a   1.000
_cell.length_b   1.000
_cell.length_c   1.000
_cell.angle_alpha   90.00
_cell.angle_beta   90.00
_cell.angle_gamma   90.00
#
_symmetry.space_group_name_H-M   'P 1'
#
loop_
_entity.id
_entity.type
_entity.pdbx_description
1 polymer ?
#
loop_
_entity_poly.entity_id
_entity_poly.type
_entity_poly.pdbx_seq_one_letter_code
_entity_poly.pdbx_strand_id
1 'polypeptide(L)'
;MNVSFKSFWNELLDLPGPVRAAVAKKELARLAQKHRLDNSSLVQGVLALSEILGPFEDLDEPVKAQFVALATHYLAEKAFQSEPMVRVVARGSLYRLCVKTIKAGWNIRKRSMFVSRVLIFAGRKGTLLLEWLAKRLLDLAFKIGWYQAPVLNMLFRACRLDPKIVVDEYVQQIPASPCSSPVFHGKGAKSRACALIGIDFLPSNGKLYFIESNFNPGHYIDRHLCSPNGDPLFRHMMEYAKKEGLDQLLFYPTGFQKYFNIQVEAAWQEMAQADDFRLGIIDDAFLGSPRDRRISADVDYSDDRTLYVISRYFDNPLANFVVRKGVMEANIATYNENVEAKDRIRLPGAVDHETLLAKEIGRDDRFPNIIVKNKYIDQALGIHLYKTDSIPQIANNNDYVVSEYVVPDTIKKNEEGESREYVYLFRTYMLITPDGPVYAGTRKDVSGTAIPDHLEEGEVTDIAPYITNLTTDGDYCVPFSEEEDQLCKTETMKVGRLLHQFLKEKYDLTA
;
A
#
# COMPACT_ATOMS: atom_id res chain seq x y z
N MET A 1 -7.25 -14.44 35.77
CA MET A 1 -6.40 -13.41 35.12
C MET A 1 -7.25 -12.25 34.58
N ASN A 2 -8.39 -12.51 33.92
CA ASN A 2 -9.21 -11.49 33.25
C ASN A 2 -9.76 -10.35 34.12
N VAL A 3 -10.15 -10.58 35.38
CA VAL A 3 -10.78 -9.52 36.21
C VAL A 3 -9.78 -8.43 36.60
N SER A 4 -8.56 -8.80 36.97
CA SER A 4 -7.51 -7.83 37.35
C SER A 4 -7.08 -6.98 36.16
N PHE A 5 -7.05 -7.57 34.97
CA PHE A 5 -6.64 -6.90 33.75
C PHE A 5 -7.72 -5.93 33.23
N LYS A 6 -8.99 -6.35 33.27
CA LYS A 6 -10.12 -5.49 32.93
C LYS A 6 -10.21 -4.28 33.86
N SER A 7 -9.99 -4.46 35.16
CA SER A 7 -9.95 -3.35 36.12
C SER A 7 -8.76 -2.41 35.89
N PHE A 8 -7.60 -2.93 35.48
CA PHE A 8 -6.45 -2.10 35.10
C PHE A 8 -6.77 -1.22 33.89
N TRP A 9 -7.38 -1.78 32.84
CA TRP A 9 -7.78 -1.03 31.65
C TRP A 9 -8.77 0.08 31.97
N ASN A 10 -9.81 -0.20 32.76
CA ASN A 10 -10.80 0.80 33.15
C ASN A 10 -10.12 2.00 33.85
N GLU A 11 -9.28 1.75 34.86
CA GLU A 11 -8.57 2.83 35.57
C GLU A 11 -7.55 3.57 34.70
N LEU A 12 -6.92 2.88 33.74
CA LEU A 12 -6.00 3.50 32.81
C LEU A 12 -6.72 4.45 31.85
N LEU A 13 -7.87 4.02 31.34
CA LEU A 13 -8.67 4.75 30.36
C LEU A 13 -9.41 5.94 30.97
N ASP A 14 -9.62 5.92 32.29
CA ASP A 14 -10.13 7.05 33.08
C ASP A 14 -9.10 8.19 33.24
N LEU A 15 -7.83 7.97 32.89
CA LEU A 15 -6.81 9.01 33.02
C LEU A 15 -7.04 10.15 31.98
N PRO A 16 -6.99 11.41 32.40
CA PRO A 16 -7.38 12.53 31.56
C PRO A 16 -6.35 12.82 30.47
N GLY A 17 -6.82 12.89 29.23
CA GLY A 17 -6.20 13.57 28.08
C GLY A 17 -4.71 13.29 27.83
N PRO A 18 -4.04 14.12 27.01
CA PRO A 18 -2.61 13.96 26.76
C PRO A 18 -1.82 14.21 28.07
N VAL A 19 -1.09 13.20 28.53
CA VAL A 19 -0.35 13.24 29.80
C VAL A 19 1.13 13.46 29.52
N ARG A 20 1.83 14.21 30.37
CA ARG A 20 3.30 14.31 30.31
C ARG A 20 3.95 12.98 30.68
N ALA A 21 5.01 12.60 29.98
CA ALA A 21 5.69 11.32 30.20
C ALA A 21 6.15 11.11 31.65
N ALA A 22 6.55 12.16 32.37
CA ALA A 22 6.90 12.07 33.80
C ALA A 22 5.70 11.65 34.68
N VAL A 23 4.51 12.19 34.41
CA VAL A 23 3.28 11.88 35.14
C VAL A 23 2.78 10.49 34.76
N ALA A 24 2.76 10.18 33.46
CA ALA A 24 2.31 8.88 32.97
C ALA A 24 3.15 7.72 33.52
N LYS A 25 4.48 7.86 33.61
CA LYS A 25 5.35 6.84 34.22
C LYS A 25 4.97 6.56 35.68
N LYS A 26 4.66 7.59 36.45
CA LYS A 26 4.25 7.46 37.86
C LYS A 26 2.90 6.76 37.98
N GLU A 27 1.91 7.17 37.17
CA GLU A 27 0.58 6.57 37.20
C GLU A 27 0.56 5.13 36.69
N LEU A 28 1.27 4.83 35.60
CA LEU A 28 1.41 3.46 35.08
C LEU A 28 2.07 2.53 36.10
N ALA A 29 3.13 2.98 36.76
CA ALA A 29 3.78 2.21 37.82
C ALA A 29 2.84 1.96 39.01
N ARG A 30 2.09 2.99 39.43
CA ARG A 30 1.09 2.88 40.50
C ARG A 30 -0.02 1.88 40.15
N LEU A 31 -0.57 1.96 38.94
CA LEU A 31 -1.64 1.08 38.47
C LEU A 31 -1.15 -0.36 38.30
N ALA A 32 0.03 -0.57 37.69
CA ALA A 32 0.63 -1.89 37.55
C ALA A 32 0.88 -2.54 38.91
N GLN A 33 1.40 -1.78 39.89
CA GLN A 33 1.59 -2.25 41.26
C GLN A 33 0.25 -2.60 41.94
N LYS A 34 -0.77 -1.75 41.80
CA LYS A 34 -2.12 -1.98 42.36
C LYS A 34 -2.71 -3.31 41.88
N HIS A 35 -2.58 -3.57 40.58
CA HIS A 35 -3.13 -4.76 39.92
C HIS A 35 -2.17 -5.96 39.86
N ARG A 36 -0.99 -5.85 40.50
CA ARG A 36 0.06 -6.89 40.53
C ARG A 36 0.46 -7.38 39.13
N LEU A 37 0.53 -6.46 38.16
CA LEU A 37 0.92 -6.73 36.79
C LEU A 37 2.41 -6.45 36.62
N ASP A 38 3.16 -7.44 36.16
CA ASP A 38 4.52 -7.24 35.68
C ASP A 38 4.52 -6.80 34.21
N ASN A 39 5.71 -6.46 33.68
CA ASN A 39 5.81 -5.99 32.30
C ASN A 39 5.41 -7.08 31.28
N SER A 40 5.65 -8.36 31.59
CA SER A 40 5.27 -9.47 30.73
C SER A 40 3.75 -9.58 30.61
N SER A 41 3.06 -9.49 31.73
CA SER A 41 1.60 -9.49 31.81
C SER A 41 1.01 -8.30 31.06
N LEU A 42 1.60 -7.10 31.23
CA LEU A 42 1.20 -5.90 30.49
C LEU A 42 1.32 -6.09 28.97
N VAL A 43 2.45 -6.65 28.50
CA VAL A 43 2.65 -6.94 27.08
C VAL A 43 1.59 -7.93 26.56
N GLN A 44 1.37 -9.03 27.27
CA GLN A 44 0.39 -10.04 26.85
C GLN A 44 -1.02 -9.48 26.78
N GLY A 45 -1.44 -8.67 27.75
CA GLY A 45 -2.78 -8.08 27.69
C GLY A 45 -2.93 -6.91 26.72
N VAL A 46 -1.84 -6.28 26.27
CA VAL A 46 -1.89 -5.38 25.10
C VAL A 46 -2.07 -6.17 23.81
N LEU A 47 -1.41 -7.33 23.67
CA LEU A 47 -1.54 -8.18 22.49
C LEU A 47 -2.90 -8.91 22.43
N ALA A 48 -3.54 -9.17 23.57
CA ALA A 48 -4.86 -9.79 23.68
C ALA A 48 -6.00 -8.77 23.86
N LEU A 49 -5.84 -7.54 23.35
CA LEU A 49 -6.79 -6.44 23.57
C LEU A 49 -8.22 -6.76 23.14
N SER A 50 -8.40 -7.35 21.96
CA SER A 50 -9.71 -7.74 21.42
C SER A 50 -10.38 -8.82 22.28
N GLU A 51 -9.62 -9.74 22.85
CA GLU A 51 -10.12 -10.79 23.74
C GLU A 51 -10.54 -10.21 25.12
N ILE A 52 -9.85 -9.17 25.58
CA ILE A 52 -10.06 -8.58 26.91
C ILE A 52 -11.20 -7.54 26.89
N LEU A 53 -11.22 -6.68 25.88
CA LEU A 53 -12.16 -5.56 25.77
C LEU A 53 -13.34 -5.84 24.84
N GLY A 54 -13.25 -6.87 23.99
CA GLY A 54 -14.25 -7.17 22.96
C GLY A 54 -14.01 -6.38 21.67
N PRO A 55 -14.97 -6.43 20.72
CA PRO A 55 -14.94 -5.65 19.48
C PRO A 55 -14.85 -4.15 19.75
N PHE A 56 -14.16 -3.42 18.86
CA PHE A 56 -13.99 -1.96 19.01
C PHE A 56 -15.33 -1.20 19.03
N GLU A 57 -16.29 -1.66 18.22
CA GLU A 57 -17.62 -1.05 18.08
C GLU A 57 -18.43 -1.10 19.38
N ASP A 58 -18.17 -2.10 20.22
CA ASP A 58 -18.86 -2.35 21.49
C ASP A 58 -18.25 -1.57 22.67
N LEU A 59 -17.13 -0.87 22.47
CA LEU A 59 -16.48 -0.09 23.52
C LEU A 59 -17.28 1.18 23.85
N ASP A 60 -17.22 1.61 25.11
CA ASP A 60 -17.77 2.90 25.52
C ASP A 60 -17.05 4.07 24.79
N GLU A 61 -17.79 5.12 24.44
CA GLU A 61 -17.26 6.27 23.68
C GLU A 61 -15.99 6.92 24.29
N PRO A 62 -15.86 7.10 25.62
CA PRO A 62 -14.62 7.61 26.22
C PRO A 62 -13.42 6.69 25.96
N VAL A 63 -13.64 5.37 25.93
CA VAL A 63 -12.60 4.38 25.64
C VAL A 63 -12.21 4.42 24.17
N LYS A 64 -13.20 4.45 23.27
CA LYS A 64 -12.95 4.63 21.82
C LYS A 64 -12.11 5.88 21.56
N ALA A 65 -12.46 7.00 22.20
CA ALA A 65 -11.73 8.25 22.06
C ALA A 65 -10.25 8.14 22.44
N GLN A 66 -9.89 7.35 23.46
CA GLN A 66 -8.49 7.11 23.84
C GLN A 66 -7.72 6.30 22.79
N PHE A 67 -8.34 5.30 22.19
CA PHE A 67 -7.75 4.52 21.10
C PHE A 67 -7.63 5.32 19.80
N VAL A 68 -8.63 6.13 19.46
CA VAL A 68 -8.57 7.06 18.33
C VAL A 68 -7.47 8.10 18.56
N ALA A 69 -7.34 8.62 19.79
CA ALA A 69 -6.25 9.52 20.14
C ALA A 69 -4.87 8.84 20.02
N LEU A 70 -4.73 7.58 20.46
CA LEU A 70 -3.52 6.78 20.24
C LEU A 70 -3.16 6.68 18.75
N ALA A 71 -4.12 6.29 17.91
CA ALA A 71 -3.91 6.13 16.47
C ALA A 71 -3.54 7.45 15.79
N THR A 72 -4.28 8.53 16.10
CA THR A 72 -4.02 9.87 15.58
C THR A 72 -2.63 10.35 15.98
N HIS A 73 -2.26 10.17 17.25
CA HIS A 73 -0.94 10.53 17.74
C HIS A 73 0.16 9.71 17.05
N TYR A 74 0.01 8.40 16.97
CA TYR A 74 0.95 7.50 16.30
C TYR A 74 1.22 7.91 14.84
N LEU A 75 0.16 8.17 14.07
CA LEU A 75 0.27 8.60 12.67
C LEU A 75 0.93 9.98 12.56
N ALA A 76 0.58 10.91 13.46
CA ALA A 76 1.26 12.21 13.55
C ALA A 76 2.75 12.08 13.91
N GLU A 77 3.14 11.15 14.79
CA GLU A 77 4.55 10.88 15.11
C GLU A 77 5.32 10.37 13.89
N LYS A 78 4.74 9.43 13.14
CA LYS A 78 5.32 8.89 11.90
C LYS A 78 5.54 9.98 10.86
N ALA A 79 4.63 10.95 10.79
CA ALA A 79 4.74 12.13 9.95
C ALA A 79 5.64 13.24 10.51
N PHE A 80 6.22 13.08 11.71
CA PHE A 80 6.98 14.11 12.44
C PHE A 80 6.18 15.38 12.77
N GLN A 81 4.89 15.24 13.03
CA GLN A 81 3.97 16.35 13.29
C GLN A 81 3.43 16.41 14.72
N SER A 82 3.67 15.37 15.53
CA SER A 82 3.19 15.30 16.92
C SER A 82 3.77 16.38 17.84
N GLU A 83 5.00 16.84 17.56
CA GLU A 83 5.75 17.74 18.43
C GLU A 83 6.34 18.92 17.63
N PRO A 84 6.15 20.20 18.05
CA PRO A 84 6.59 21.35 17.28
C PRO A 84 8.09 21.39 16.98
N MET A 85 8.94 21.07 17.97
CA MET A 85 10.39 21.05 17.80
C MET A 85 10.83 19.96 16.81
N VAL A 86 10.21 18.78 16.90
CA VAL A 86 10.47 17.65 16.00
C VAL A 86 10.12 18.03 14.57
N ARG A 87 8.96 18.66 14.37
CA ARG A 87 8.51 19.17 13.07
C ARG A 87 9.47 20.19 12.47
N VAL A 88 9.97 21.14 13.28
CA VAL A 88 10.95 22.14 12.82
C VAL A 88 12.24 21.47 12.35
N VAL A 89 12.70 20.41 13.02
CA VAL A 89 13.91 19.68 12.60
C VAL A 89 13.64 18.83 11.36
N ALA A 90 12.55 18.06 11.34
CA ALA A 90 12.23 17.13 10.26
C ALA A 90 11.79 17.82 8.96
N ARG A 91 11.13 18.98 9.05
CA ARG A 91 10.44 19.64 7.92
C ARG A 91 10.67 21.16 7.84
N GLY A 92 11.53 21.73 8.69
CA GLY A 92 11.79 23.17 8.72
C GLY A 92 12.73 23.69 7.64
N SER A 93 13.38 24.82 7.90
CA SER A 93 14.21 25.53 6.92
C SER A 93 15.44 24.73 6.47
N LEU A 94 16.07 23.96 7.37
CA LEU A 94 17.23 23.14 7.01
C LEU A 94 16.83 21.96 6.10
N TYR A 95 15.67 21.34 6.36
CA TYR A 95 15.10 20.34 5.47
C TYR A 95 14.85 20.91 4.07
N ARG A 96 14.20 22.09 4.00
CA ARG A 96 13.96 22.79 2.74
C ARG A 96 15.25 23.13 2.00
N LEU A 97 16.32 23.47 2.73
CA LEU A 97 17.65 23.66 2.13
C LEU A 97 18.16 22.36 1.50
N CYS A 98 18.09 21.23 2.21
CA CYS A 98 18.49 19.92 1.66
C CYS A 98 17.70 19.56 0.40
N VAL A 99 16.38 19.78 0.38
CA VAL A 99 15.54 19.56 -0.81
C VAL A 99 15.96 20.48 -1.96
N LYS A 100 16.23 21.76 -1.70
CA LYS A 100 16.79 22.69 -2.70
C LYS A 100 18.15 22.23 -3.21
N THR A 101 19.01 21.65 -2.37
CA THR A 101 20.29 21.07 -2.78
C THR A 101 20.09 19.90 -3.74
N ILE A 102 19.12 19.02 -3.48
CA ILE A 102 18.76 17.92 -4.39
C ILE A 102 18.32 18.50 -5.75
N LYS A 103 17.43 19.49 -5.75
CA LYS A 103 16.97 20.19 -6.97
C LYS A 103 18.13 20.84 -7.73
N ALA A 104 19.05 21.51 -7.03
CA ALA A 104 20.24 22.11 -7.64
C ALA A 104 21.15 21.05 -8.29
N GLY A 105 21.35 19.91 -7.61
CA GLY A 105 22.09 18.78 -8.14
C GLY A 105 21.48 18.21 -9.41
N TRP A 106 20.15 18.13 -9.46
CA TRP A 106 19.42 17.74 -10.67
C TRP A 106 19.60 18.73 -11.82
N ASN A 107 19.49 20.04 -11.56
CA ASN A 107 19.64 21.09 -12.58
C ASN A 107 21.04 21.14 -13.19
N ILE A 108 22.08 20.81 -12.42
CA ILE A 108 23.48 20.83 -12.88
C ILE A 108 23.89 19.53 -13.60
N ARG A 109 23.07 18.47 -13.56
CA ARG A 109 23.41 17.14 -14.12
C ARG A 109 23.88 17.17 -15.56
N LYS A 110 23.30 18.06 -16.39
CA LYS A 110 23.70 18.24 -17.80
C LYS A 110 25.09 18.87 -17.98
N ARG A 111 25.58 19.62 -16.98
CA ARG A 111 26.87 20.33 -17.01
C ARG A 111 27.99 19.55 -16.31
N SER A 112 27.67 18.89 -15.20
CA SER A 112 28.65 18.07 -14.46
C SER A 112 27.95 16.93 -13.72
N MET A 113 28.19 15.71 -14.20
CA MET A 113 27.68 14.49 -13.56
C MET A 113 28.23 14.30 -12.15
N PHE A 114 29.50 14.60 -11.92
CA PHE A 114 30.14 14.46 -10.60
C PHE A 114 29.51 15.41 -9.58
N VAL A 115 29.44 16.71 -9.88
CA VAL A 115 28.86 17.72 -8.97
C VAL A 115 27.38 17.42 -8.71
N SER A 116 26.63 17.01 -9.74
CA SER A 116 25.25 16.58 -9.59
C SER A 116 25.08 15.45 -8.59
N ARG A 117 25.88 14.38 -8.71
CA ARG A 117 25.86 13.23 -7.79
C ARG A 117 26.18 13.65 -6.36
N VAL A 118 27.20 14.50 -6.17
CA VAL A 118 27.59 15.01 -4.85
C VAL A 118 26.45 15.81 -4.21
N LEU A 119 25.84 16.75 -4.94
CA LEU A 119 24.75 17.58 -4.43
C LEU A 119 23.50 16.75 -4.09
N ILE A 120 23.09 15.84 -4.99
CA ILE A 120 21.95 14.94 -4.74
C ILE A 120 22.23 14.06 -3.52
N PHE A 121 23.43 13.47 -3.43
CA PHE A 121 23.82 12.63 -2.30
C PHE A 121 23.83 13.42 -0.99
N ALA A 122 24.45 14.60 -0.97
CA ALA A 122 24.54 15.45 0.21
C ALA A 122 23.15 15.89 0.68
N GLY A 123 22.27 16.32 -0.23
CA GLY A 123 20.90 16.69 0.10
C GLY A 123 20.08 15.51 0.64
N ARG A 124 20.19 14.32 0.03
CA ARG A 124 19.54 13.09 0.52
C ARG A 124 20.07 12.65 1.89
N LYS A 125 21.39 12.69 2.11
CA LYS A 125 21.96 12.40 3.43
C LYS A 125 21.56 13.44 4.47
N GLY A 126 21.45 14.71 4.10
CA GLY A 126 20.96 15.78 4.95
C GLY A 126 19.51 15.56 5.38
N THR A 127 18.61 15.24 4.45
CA THR A 127 17.20 14.93 4.77
C THR A 127 17.09 13.73 5.73
N LEU A 128 17.79 12.62 5.46
CA LEU A 128 17.81 11.44 6.35
C LEU A 128 18.40 11.75 7.73
N LEU A 129 19.46 12.57 7.79
CA LEU A 129 20.05 12.99 9.06
C LEU A 129 19.07 13.80 9.89
N LEU A 130 18.31 14.71 9.28
CA LEU A 130 17.30 15.52 9.96
C LEU A 130 16.15 14.65 10.49
N GLU A 131 15.68 13.68 9.72
CA GLU A 131 14.66 12.74 10.18
C GLU A 131 15.18 11.87 11.33
N TRP A 132 16.44 11.42 11.26
CA TRP A 132 17.08 10.70 12.35
C TRP A 132 17.21 11.57 13.62
N LEU A 133 17.66 12.82 13.48
CA LEU A 133 17.74 13.78 14.59
C LEU A 133 16.36 14.05 15.20
N ALA A 134 15.33 14.20 14.37
CA ALA A 134 13.95 14.38 14.81
C ALA A 134 13.47 13.19 15.66
N LYS A 135 13.75 11.95 15.23
CA LYS A 135 13.48 10.73 16.04
C LYS A 135 14.23 10.77 17.38
N ARG A 136 15.50 11.15 17.39
CA ARG A 136 16.31 11.25 18.62
C ARG A 136 15.80 12.32 19.57
N LEU A 137 15.35 13.46 19.06
CA LEU A 137 14.76 14.53 19.85
C LEU A 137 13.44 14.08 20.49
N LEU A 138 12.62 13.34 19.77
CA LEU A 138 11.38 12.75 20.30
C LEU A 138 11.70 11.77 21.46
N ASP A 139 12.68 10.88 21.27
CA ASP A 139 13.14 9.96 22.32
C ASP A 139 13.70 10.69 23.55
N LEU A 140 14.46 11.76 23.32
CA LEU A 140 15.01 12.59 24.40
C LEU A 140 13.89 13.29 25.17
N ALA A 141 12.94 13.91 24.47
CA ALA A 141 11.77 14.55 25.08
C ALA A 141 10.98 13.57 25.96
N PHE A 142 10.84 12.32 25.53
CA PHE A 142 10.22 11.26 26.33
C PHE A 142 11.05 10.89 27.57
N LYS A 143 12.37 10.77 27.43
CA LYS A 143 13.27 10.43 28.55
C LYS A 143 13.26 11.50 29.63
N ILE A 144 13.35 12.77 29.26
CA ILE A 144 13.36 13.91 30.20
C ILE A 144 11.97 14.31 30.70
N GLY A 145 10.90 13.68 30.19
CA GLY A 145 9.54 13.88 30.69
C GLY A 145 8.77 15.05 30.09
N TRP A 146 9.30 15.71 29.04
CA TRP A 146 8.67 16.84 28.36
C TRP A 146 7.68 16.44 27.27
N TYR A 147 7.81 15.21 26.78
CA TYR A 147 6.90 14.65 25.79
C TYR A 147 5.48 14.48 26.35
N GLN A 148 4.49 14.83 25.53
CA GLN A 148 3.08 14.72 25.85
C GLN A 148 2.36 13.87 24.81
N ALA A 149 1.57 12.91 25.26
CA ALA A 149 0.83 11.99 24.39
C ALA A 149 -0.36 11.38 25.15
N PRO A 150 -1.31 10.75 24.44
CA PRO A 150 -2.37 9.96 25.06
C PRO A 150 -1.80 8.89 26.00
N VAL A 151 -2.54 8.56 27.05
CA VAL A 151 -2.09 7.63 28.09
C VAL A 151 -1.76 6.24 27.53
N LEU A 152 -2.53 5.77 26.54
CA LEU A 152 -2.26 4.52 25.86
C LEU A 152 -0.90 4.54 25.17
N ASN A 153 -0.55 5.62 24.48
CA ASN A 153 0.75 5.72 23.83
C ASN A 153 1.90 5.66 24.85
N MET A 154 1.69 6.19 26.06
CA MET A 154 2.65 6.07 27.15
C MET A 154 2.79 4.62 27.64
N LEU A 155 1.69 3.86 27.71
CA LEU A 155 1.72 2.43 28.03
C LEU A 155 2.54 1.66 26.98
N PHE A 156 2.27 1.85 25.69
CA PHE A 156 3.03 1.21 24.61
C PHE A 156 4.52 1.50 24.70
N ARG A 157 4.90 2.76 24.92
CA ARG A 157 6.32 3.15 25.11
C ARG A 157 6.93 2.54 26.36
N ALA A 158 6.19 2.42 27.46
CA ALA A 158 6.65 1.77 28.68
C ALA A 158 6.92 0.27 28.46
N CYS A 159 6.03 -0.40 27.72
CA CYS A 159 6.13 -1.82 27.36
C CYS A 159 7.08 -2.10 26.18
N ARG A 160 7.61 -1.05 25.52
CA ARG A 160 8.43 -1.14 24.30
C ARG A 160 7.72 -1.85 23.13
N LEU A 161 6.42 -1.63 23.01
CA LEU A 161 5.60 -2.15 21.92
C LEU A 161 5.39 -1.08 20.85
N ASP A 162 5.28 -1.50 19.58
CA ASP A 162 4.87 -0.62 18.49
C ASP A 162 3.33 -0.51 18.49
N PRO A 163 2.75 0.71 18.64
CA PRO A 163 1.30 0.91 18.54
C PRO A 163 0.70 0.39 17.23
N LYS A 164 1.52 0.24 16.18
CA LYS A 164 1.11 -0.23 14.86
C LYS A 164 0.16 -1.43 14.89
N ILE A 165 0.47 -2.43 15.72
CA ILE A 165 -0.29 -3.68 15.77
C ILE A 165 -1.76 -3.38 16.08
N VAL A 166 -2.00 -2.54 17.08
CA VAL A 166 -3.35 -2.18 17.52
C VAL A 166 -3.97 -1.14 16.59
N VAL A 167 -3.17 -0.19 16.11
CA VAL A 167 -3.65 0.85 15.16
C VAL A 167 -4.07 0.24 13.83
N ASP A 168 -3.39 -0.78 13.32
CA ASP A 168 -3.71 -1.42 12.04
C ASP A 168 -4.86 -2.43 12.19
N GLU A 169 -4.92 -3.20 13.28
CA GLU A 169 -5.82 -4.36 13.40
C GLU A 169 -7.08 -4.10 14.24
N TYR A 170 -7.04 -3.16 15.21
CA TYR A 170 -8.11 -3.02 16.20
C TYR A 170 -8.81 -1.66 16.18
N VAL A 171 -8.05 -0.56 16.13
CA VAL A 171 -8.66 0.80 16.19
C VAL A 171 -9.44 1.09 14.91
N GLN A 172 -10.67 1.58 15.04
CA GLN A 172 -11.51 2.03 13.93
C GLN A 172 -11.82 3.53 14.07
N GLN A 173 -12.53 4.10 13.08
CA GLN A 173 -12.97 5.51 13.08
C GLN A 173 -11.84 6.53 13.31
N ILE A 174 -10.66 6.28 12.74
CA ILE A 174 -9.54 7.20 12.79
C ILE A 174 -9.87 8.43 11.90
N PRO A 175 -9.82 9.67 12.40
CA PRO A 175 -10.09 10.85 11.58
C PRO A 175 -9.24 10.86 10.31
N ALA A 176 -9.90 10.87 9.15
CA ALA A 176 -9.21 10.92 7.87
C ALA A 176 -8.58 12.30 7.68
N SER A 177 -7.27 12.33 7.43
CA SER A 177 -6.52 13.58 7.31
C SER A 177 -5.31 13.36 6.42
N PRO A 178 -4.69 14.44 5.91
CA PRO A 178 -3.38 14.41 5.23
C PRO A 178 -2.31 13.50 5.86
N CYS A 179 -2.38 13.30 7.17
CA CYS A 179 -1.35 12.63 7.96
C CYS A 179 -1.73 11.20 8.33
N SER A 180 -3.02 10.86 8.28
CA SER A 180 -3.55 9.55 8.72
C SER A 180 -3.99 8.68 7.55
N SER A 181 -4.43 9.29 6.44
CA SER A 181 -4.97 8.59 5.28
C SER A 181 -4.63 9.32 3.97
N PRO A 182 -4.34 8.57 2.88
CA PRO A 182 -4.26 9.15 1.54
C PRO A 182 -5.65 9.37 0.92
N VAL A 183 -6.72 8.98 1.61
CA VAL A 183 -8.11 9.10 1.15
C VAL A 183 -8.90 9.93 2.16
N PHE A 184 -9.36 11.11 1.75
CA PHE A 184 -10.20 11.99 2.57
C PHE A 184 -10.81 13.14 1.74
N HIS A 185 -11.81 13.82 2.31
CA HIS A 185 -12.39 15.04 1.74
C HIS A 185 -11.59 16.28 2.15
N GLY A 186 -11.19 17.11 1.18
CA GLY A 186 -10.55 18.39 1.46
C GLY A 186 -11.53 19.35 2.12
N LYS A 187 -11.25 19.76 3.37
CA LYS A 187 -12.11 20.67 4.13
C LYS A 187 -12.26 22.01 3.40
N GLY A 188 -13.51 22.37 3.07
CA GLY A 188 -13.88 23.69 2.54
C GLY A 188 -13.51 23.97 1.08
N ALA A 189 -12.78 23.08 0.39
CA ALA A 189 -12.14 23.36 -0.89
C ALA A 189 -12.66 22.50 -2.06
N LYS A 190 -13.85 21.91 -1.95
CA LYS A 190 -14.42 20.97 -2.95
C LYS A 190 -13.39 19.97 -3.51
N SER A 191 -12.38 19.60 -2.73
CA SER A 191 -11.22 18.82 -3.16
C SER A 191 -11.31 17.44 -2.58
N ARG A 192 -10.66 16.47 -3.23
CA ARG A 192 -10.67 15.07 -2.78
C ARG A 192 -9.27 14.49 -2.90
N ALA A 193 -8.85 13.77 -1.86
CA ALA A 193 -7.65 12.96 -1.88
C ALA A 193 -8.02 11.50 -2.12
N CYS A 194 -7.31 10.86 -3.02
CA CYS A 194 -7.55 9.48 -3.44
C CYS A 194 -6.23 8.73 -3.51
N ALA A 195 -6.25 7.45 -3.17
CA ALA A 195 -5.11 6.57 -3.39
C ALA A 195 -5.27 5.84 -4.73
N LEU A 196 -4.15 5.69 -5.45
CA LEU A 196 -4.09 4.87 -6.65
C LEU A 196 -3.55 3.48 -6.30
N ILE A 197 -4.36 2.47 -6.59
CA ILE A 197 -4.05 1.05 -6.32
C ILE A 197 -3.92 0.31 -7.66
N GLY A 198 -2.86 -0.47 -7.81
CA GLY A 198 -2.76 -1.47 -8.87
C GLY A 198 -3.23 -2.82 -8.36
N ILE A 199 -3.95 -3.56 -9.20
CA ILE A 199 -4.41 -4.93 -8.90
C ILE A 199 -4.04 -5.82 -10.06
N ASP A 200 -3.37 -6.92 -9.78
CA ASP A 200 -3.02 -7.93 -10.76
C ASP A 200 -4.05 -9.06 -10.74
N PHE A 201 -4.66 -9.28 -11.91
CA PHE A 201 -5.62 -10.33 -12.16
C PHE A 201 -5.06 -11.35 -13.14
N LEU A 202 -5.11 -12.62 -12.76
CA LEU A 202 -4.77 -13.72 -13.65
C LEU A 202 -6.03 -14.24 -14.35
N PRO A 203 -6.10 -14.18 -15.69
CA PRO A 203 -7.17 -14.78 -16.44
C PRO A 203 -7.00 -16.31 -16.48
N SER A 204 -8.07 -17.05 -16.22
CA SER A 204 -8.11 -18.51 -16.35
C SER A 204 -9.54 -18.97 -16.60
N ASN A 205 -9.75 -19.65 -17.73
CA ASN A 205 -11.04 -20.19 -18.15
C ASN A 205 -12.15 -19.12 -18.17
N GLY A 206 -11.84 -17.93 -18.71
CA GLY A 206 -12.79 -16.81 -18.82
C GLY A 206 -13.14 -16.13 -17.50
N LYS A 207 -12.38 -16.38 -16.43
CA LYS A 207 -12.53 -15.74 -15.11
C LYS A 207 -11.24 -15.03 -14.72
N LEU A 208 -11.33 -14.03 -13.85
CA LEU A 208 -10.17 -13.37 -13.27
C LEU A 208 -9.97 -13.78 -11.81
N TYR A 209 -8.73 -14.15 -11.48
CA TYR A 209 -8.28 -14.45 -10.12
C TYR A 209 -7.43 -13.30 -9.60
N PHE A 210 -7.75 -12.81 -8.40
CA PHE A 210 -6.93 -11.82 -7.71
C PHE A 210 -5.59 -12.46 -7.30
N ILE A 211 -4.47 -11.85 -7.71
CA ILE A 211 -3.13 -12.34 -7.41
C ILE A 211 -2.42 -11.48 -6.38
N GLU A 212 -2.44 -10.17 -6.59
CA GLU A 212 -1.87 -9.20 -5.67
C GLU A 212 -2.42 -7.79 -5.92
N SER A 213 -2.22 -6.93 -4.94
CA SER A 213 -2.44 -5.49 -5.08
C SER A 213 -1.24 -4.73 -4.56
N ASN A 214 -1.02 -3.53 -5.08
CA ASN A 214 0.02 -2.65 -4.58
C ASN A 214 -0.39 -1.18 -4.56
N PHE A 215 0.26 -0.47 -3.65
CA PHE A 215 0.47 0.97 -3.80
C PHE A 215 1.64 1.18 -4.76
N ASN A 216 1.64 2.31 -5.45
CA ASN A 216 2.66 2.69 -6.45
C ASN A 216 2.64 1.82 -7.73
N PRO A 217 1.49 1.62 -8.39
CA PRO A 217 1.48 0.80 -9.59
C PRO A 217 2.32 1.47 -10.68
N GLY A 218 3.28 0.74 -11.24
CA GLY A 218 4.20 1.30 -12.24
C GLY A 218 3.46 1.86 -13.46
N HIS A 219 3.94 3.00 -13.98
CA HIS A 219 3.40 3.66 -15.16
C HIS A 219 4.39 3.58 -16.31
N TYR A 220 3.91 3.04 -17.42
CA TYR A 220 4.71 2.75 -18.61
C TYR A 220 4.02 3.34 -19.82
N ILE A 221 4.83 3.79 -20.78
CA ILE A 221 4.32 4.40 -22.01
C ILE A 221 3.56 3.37 -22.86
N ASP A 222 3.89 2.08 -22.75
CA ASP A 222 3.28 1.04 -23.56
C ASP A 222 1.75 0.95 -23.37
N ARG A 223 1.25 1.25 -22.17
CA ARG A 223 -0.20 1.35 -21.91
C ARG A 223 -0.86 2.44 -22.75
N HIS A 224 -0.21 3.59 -22.89
CA HIS A 224 -0.67 4.68 -23.75
C HIS A 224 -0.60 4.27 -25.23
N LEU A 225 0.48 3.60 -25.64
CA LEU A 225 0.68 3.17 -27.04
C LEU A 225 -0.29 2.06 -27.47
N CYS A 226 -0.75 1.22 -26.55
CA CYS A 226 -1.69 0.14 -26.83
C CYS A 226 -3.16 0.61 -26.91
N SER A 227 -3.45 1.88 -26.62
CA SER A 227 -4.81 2.41 -26.56
C SER A 227 -5.02 3.55 -27.57
N PRO A 228 -6.02 3.47 -28.46
CA PRO A 228 -6.23 4.48 -29.50
C PRO A 228 -6.62 5.86 -28.93
N ASN A 229 -7.19 5.89 -27.72
CA ASN A 229 -7.64 7.12 -27.05
C ASN A 229 -6.60 7.66 -26.06
N GLY A 230 -5.34 7.26 -26.20
CA GLY A 230 -4.27 7.60 -25.27
C GLY A 230 -4.33 6.79 -23.98
N ASP A 231 -3.77 7.30 -22.90
CA ASP A 231 -3.58 6.52 -21.67
C ASP A 231 -4.92 6.33 -20.92
N PRO A 232 -5.46 5.09 -20.85
CA PRO A 232 -6.74 4.83 -20.19
C PRO A 232 -6.74 5.24 -18.71
N LEU A 233 -5.60 5.13 -18.02
CA LEU A 233 -5.48 5.54 -16.62
C LEU A 233 -5.72 7.03 -16.45
N PHE A 234 -4.97 7.84 -17.19
CA PHE A 234 -5.12 9.29 -17.07
C PHE A 234 -6.50 9.76 -17.51
N ARG A 235 -7.01 9.21 -18.62
CA ARG A 235 -8.34 9.53 -19.15
C ARG A 235 -9.43 9.30 -18.11
N HIS A 236 -9.47 8.12 -17.49
CA HIS A 236 -10.50 7.81 -16.49
C HIS A 236 -10.38 8.65 -15.21
N MET A 237 -9.15 8.99 -14.77
CA MET A 237 -8.98 9.91 -13.64
C MET A 237 -9.50 11.32 -13.96
N MET A 238 -9.25 11.80 -15.18
CA MET A 238 -9.74 13.10 -15.65
C MET A 238 -11.27 13.12 -15.82
N GLU A 239 -11.85 12.09 -16.42
CA GLU A 239 -13.30 11.91 -16.53
C GLU A 239 -13.97 11.91 -15.15
N TYR A 240 -13.40 11.18 -14.20
CA TYR A 240 -13.87 11.18 -12.81
C TYR A 240 -13.77 12.57 -12.18
N ALA A 241 -12.61 13.23 -12.29
CA ALA A 241 -12.42 14.58 -11.74
C ALA A 241 -13.47 15.57 -12.30
N LYS A 242 -13.69 15.57 -13.62
CA LYS A 242 -14.70 16.41 -14.28
C LYS A 242 -16.12 16.10 -13.82
N LYS A 243 -16.47 14.81 -13.68
CA LYS A 243 -17.78 14.39 -13.16
C LYS A 243 -18.04 14.92 -11.75
N GLU A 244 -17.01 14.97 -10.92
CA GLU A 244 -17.07 15.50 -9.56
C GLU A 244 -16.94 17.03 -9.49
N GLY A 245 -16.90 17.73 -10.64
CA GLY A 245 -16.81 19.19 -10.71
C GLY A 245 -15.42 19.76 -10.40
N LEU A 246 -14.39 18.93 -10.42
CA LEU A 246 -12.98 19.28 -10.25
C LEU A 246 -12.40 19.72 -11.60
N ASP A 247 -11.49 20.68 -11.58
CA ASP A 247 -10.87 21.24 -12.80
C ASP A 247 -9.36 21.00 -12.86
N GLN A 248 -8.81 20.31 -11.86
CA GLN A 248 -7.41 19.98 -11.79
C GLN A 248 -7.12 18.64 -11.10
N LEU A 249 -6.03 18.02 -11.51
CA LEU A 249 -5.45 16.82 -10.90
C LEU A 249 -4.01 17.09 -10.50
N LEU A 250 -3.70 16.81 -9.23
CA LEU A 250 -2.33 16.81 -8.71
C LEU A 250 -1.89 15.38 -8.45
N PHE A 251 -0.94 14.90 -9.26
CA PHE A 251 -0.43 13.54 -9.19
C PHE A 251 0.85 13.47 -8.36
N TYR A 252 0.88 12.57 -7.38
CA TYR A 252 2.02 12.30 -6.53
C TYR A 252 2.60 10.94 -6.91
N PRO A 253 3.48 10.87 -7.93
CA PRO A 253 4.09 9.63 -8.35
C PRO A 253 5.10 9.14 -7.30
N THR A 254 5.33 7.84 -7.31
CA THR A 254 6.45 7.22 -6.61
C THR A 254 7.59 7.03 -7.56
N GLY A 255 8.78 7.51 -7.19
CA GLY A 255 10.00 7.21 -7.93
C GLY A 255 9.91 7.50 -9.42
N PHE A 256 9.74 8.76 -9.79
CA PHE A 256 9.67 9.26 -11.18
C PHE A 256 10.62 8.53 -12.16
N GLN A 257 11.89 8.35 -11.77
CA GLN A 257 12.89 7.72 -12.64
C GLN A 257 12.64 6.25 -12.96
N LYS A 258 11.91 5.52 -12.10
CA LYS A 258 11.65 4.09 -12.26
C LYS A 258 10.21 3.80 -12.70
N TYR A 259 9.24 4.62 -12.28
CA TYR A 259 7.82 4.27 -12.39
C TYR A 259 6.92 5.34 -13.04
N PHE A 260 7.41 6.53 -13.38
CA PHE A 260 6.62 7.55 -14.11
C PHE A 260 7.54 8.35 -15.02
N ASN A 261 7.80 7.83 -16.22
CA ASN A 261 8.84 8.37 -17.10
C ASN A 261 8.40 9.65 -17.84
N ILE A 262 9.32 10.25 -18.60
CA ILE A 262 9.09 11.49 -19.34
C ILE A 262 8.04 11.37 -20.44
N GLN A 263 7.95 10.22 -21.08
CA GLN A 263 7.02 9.99 -22.18
C GLN A 263 5.59 9.87 -21.65
N VAL A 264 5.38 9.12 -20.57
CA VAL A 264 4.06 8.97 -19.92
C VAL A 264 3.52 10.34 -19.53
N GLU A 265 4.35 11.15 -18.89
CA GLU A 265 3.91 12.48 -18.50
C GLU A 265 3.65 13.41 -19.68
N ALA A 266 4.50 13.39 -20.71
CA ALA A 266 4.26 14.20 -21.91
C ALA A 266 2.90 13.85 -22.52
N ALA A 267 2.59 12.55 -22.63
CA ALA A 267 1.29 12.06 -23.07
C ALA A 267 0.15 12.54 -22.15
N TRP A 268 0.31 12.47 -20.82
CA TRP A 268 -0.72 12.96 -19.89
C TRP A 268 -0.92 14.47 -19.99
N GLN A 269 0.14 15.25 -20.16
CA GLN A 269 0.07 16.71 -20.32
C GLN A 269 -0.63 17.09 -21.63
N GLU A 270 -0.34 16.39 -22.73
CA GLU A 270 -1.03 16.57 -24.00
C GLU A 270 -2.52 16.26 -23.89
N MET A 271 -2.87 15.14 -23.26
CA MET A 271 -4.27 14.78 -23.00
C MET A 271 -4.96 15.81 -22.13
N ALA A 272 -4.31 16.31 -21.07
CA ALA A 272 -4.87 17.32 -20.18
C ALA A 272 -5.12 18.64 -20.92
N GLN A 273 -4.17 19.07 -21.75
CA GLN A 273 -4.27 20.27 -22.56
C GLN A 273 -5.39 20.19 -23.61
N ALA A 274 -5.54 19.04 -24.27
CA ALA A 274 -6.61 18.82 -25.25
C ALA A 274 -8.02 18.95 -24.62
N ASP A 275 -8.12 18.66 -23.32
CA ASP A 275 -9.36 18.57 -22.58
C ASP A 275 -9.63 19.79 -21.66
N ASP A 276 -8.84 20.86 -21.79
CA ASP A 276 -8.84 22.06 -20.93
C ASP A 276 -8.81 21.70 -19.43
N PHE A 277 -7.95 20.76 -19.07
CA PHE A 277 -7.84 20.22 -17.72
C PHE A 277 -6.42 20.45 -17.16
N ARG A 278 -6.32 20.86 -15.90
CA ARG A 278 -5.02 21.21 -15.31
C ARG A 278 -4.37 19.98 -14.67
N LEU A 279 -3.17 19.62 -15.16
CA LEU A 279 -2.37 18.53 -14.58
C LEU A 279 -1.10 19.06 -13.90
N GLY A 280 -0.98 18.84 -12.60
CA GLY A 280 0.25 19.06 -11.85
C GLY A 280 0.91 17.75 -11.42
N ILE A 281 2.22 17.64 -11.63
CA ILE A 281 3.02 16.51 -11.11
C ILE A 281 3.85 17.02 -9.92
N ILE A 282 3.69 16.39 -8.76
CA ILE A 282 4.39 16.76 -7.53
C ILE A 282 5.50 15.76 -7.24
N ASP A 283 6.74 16.23 -7.31
CA ASP A 283 7.90 15.37 -7.09
C ASP A 283 8.09 15.06 -5.60
N ASP A 284 8.59 13.86 -5.34
CA ASP A 284 8.99 13.45 -4.00
C ASP A 284 10.22 14.27 -3.54
N ALA A 285 10.18 14.78 -2.30
CA ALA A 285 11.23 15.64 -1.77
C ALA A 285 12.59 14.96 -1.60
N PHE A 286 12.61 13.65 -1.38
CA PHE A 286 13.83 12.88 -1.23
C PHE A 286 14.41 12.45 -2.59
N LEU A 287 13.57 12.06 -3.54
CA LEU A 287 14.00 11.63 -4.85
C LEU A 287 14.30 12.81 -5.78
N GLY A 288 13.39 13.78 -5.83
CA GLY A 288 13.40 14.92 -6.75
C GLY A 288 13.35 14.52 -8.22
N SER A 289 13.45 15.50 -9.11
CA SER A 289 13.59 15.29 -10.55
C SER A 289 14.38 16.43 -11.22
N PRO A 290 14.86 16.25 -12.46
CA PRO A 290 15.52 17.30 -13.25
C PRO A 290 14.59 18.39 -13.79
N ARG A 291 13.32 18.40 -13.39
CA ARG A 291 12.34 19.35 -13.93
C ARG A 291 11.96 20.40 -12.90
N ASP A 292 11.58 21.56 -13.40
CA ASP A 292 11.18 22.67 -12.55
C ASP A 292 9.73 22.51 -12.10
N ARG A 293 9.53 21.64 -11.12
CA ARG A 293 8.22 21.38 -10.52
C ARG A 293 8.19 21.70 -9.05
N ARG A 294 6.97 21.65 -8.53
CA ARG A 294 6.68 21.60 -7.10
C ARG A 294 7.22 20.28 -6.54
N ILE A 295 7.95 20.41 -5.43
CA ILE A 295 8.53 19.30 -4.69
C ILE A 295 7.91 19.34 -3.30
N SER A 296 7.40 18.21 -2.82
CA SER A 296 6.83 18.14 -1.48
C SER A 296 7.03 16.76 -0.86
N ALA A 297 7.33 16.76 0.44
CA ALA A 297 7.40 15.54 1.25
C ALA A 297 6.00 15.11 1.66
N ASP A 298 5.23 16.09 2.12
CA ASP A 298 3.83 15.94 2.50
C ASP A 298 2.94 16.29 1.30
N VAL A 299 1.72 15.76 1.29
CA VAL A 299 0.74 16.19 0.30
C VAL A 299 0.17 17.53 0.78
N ASP A 300 0.30 18.58 -0.02
CA ASP A 300 -0.30 19.89 0.29
C ASP A 300 -1.67 19.98 -0.37
N TYR A 301 -2.69 20.26 0.44
CA TYR A 301 -4.10 20.24 0.05
C TYR A 301 -4.70 21.65 -0.01
N SER A 302 -3.88 22.64 -0.40
CA SER A 302 -4.26 24.05 -0.43
C SER A 302 -5.01 24.47 -1.70
N ASP A 303 -5.05 23.63 -2.73
CA ASP A 303 -5.65 23.93 -4.02
C ASP A 303 -7.14 23.53 -4.05
N ASP A 304 -8.01 24.50 -4.34
CA ASP A 304 -9.46 24.31 -4.48
C ASP A 304 -9.82 23.51 -5.73
N ARG A 305 -10.92 22.76 -5.69
CA ARG A 305 -11.46 21.95 -6.80
C ARG A 305 -10.46 20.97 -7.42
N THR A 306 -9.66 20.34 -6.57
CA THR A 306 -8.53 19.47 -6.95
C THR A 306 -8.79 18.00 -6.66
N LEU A 307 -8.45 17.14 -7.61
CA LEU A 307 -8.25 15.72 -7.37
C LEU A 307 -6.78 15.45 -7.02
N TYR A 308 -6.50 15.15 -5.75
CA TYR A 308 -5.18 14.71 -5.30
C TYR A 308 -5.07 13.21 -5.49
N VAL A 309 -4.28 12.77 -6.46
CA VAL A 309 -4.05 11.35 -6.73
C VAL A 309 -2.72 10.92 -6.16
N ILE A 310 -2.79 10.12 -5.11
CA ILE A 310 -1.66 9.69 -4.30
C ILE A 310 -1.25 8.29 -4.73
N SER A 311 -0.17 8.20 -5.49
CA SER A 311 0.47 6.92 -5.84
C SER A 311 1.58 6.55 -4.87
N ARG A 312 1.98 7.46 -3.95
CA ARG A 312 3.03 7.26 -2.94
C ARG A 312 2.66 6.28 -1.84
N TYR A 313 3.64 5.50 -1.41
CA TYR A 313 3.54 4.65 -0.24
C TYR A 313 3.55 5.49 1.04
N PHE A 314 2.56 5.26 1.90
CA PHE A 314 2.49 5.79 3.25
C PHE A 314 2.39 4.61 4.21
N ASP A 315 3.19 4.58 5.26
CA ASP A 315 3.09 3.55 6.31
C ASP A 315 1.84 3.81 7.17
N ASN A 316 0.68 3.36 6.68
CA ASN A 316 -0.63 3.54 7.32
C ASN A 316 -1.49 2.26 7.18
N PRO A 317 -2.63 2.17 7.89
CA PRO A 317 -3.48 0.99 7.82
C PRO A 317 -3.90 0.57 6.40
N LEU A 318 -4.32 1.52 5.55
CA LEU A 318 -4.73 1.23 4.18
C LEU A 318 -3.61 0.62 3.34
N ALA A 319 -2.39 1.16 3.44
CA ALA A 319 -1.25 0.63 2.71
C ALA A 319 -0.87 -0.78 3.17
N ASN A 320 -0.96 -1.06 4.48
CA ASN A 320 -0.72 -2.41 4.99
C ASN A 320 -1.78 -3.39 4.50
N PHE A 321 -3.05 -2.97 4.49
CA PHE A 321 -4.16 -3.77 3.99
C PHE A 321 -3.96 -4.17 2.51
N VAL A 322 -3.48 -3.22 1.69
CA VAL A 322 -3.30 -3.43 0.25
C VAL A 322 -1.99 -4.16 -0.10
N VAL A 323 -0.87 -3.84 0.54
CA VAL A 323 0.48 -4.25 0.09
C VAL A 323 0.98 -5.52 0.79
N ARG A 324 0.52 -5.82 2.01
CA ARG A 324 1.03 -6.97 2.75
C ARG A 324 0.46 -8.27 2.17
N LYS A 325 1.35 -9.12 1.65
CA LYS A 325 1.00 -10.46 1.15
C LYS A 325 0.26 -11.26 2.22
N GLY A 326 -0.87 -11.85 1.85
CA GLY A 326 -1.74 -12.65 2.70
C GLY A 326 -2.78 -11.85 3.48
N VAL A 327 -2.61 -10.54 3.69
CA VAL A 327 -3.59 -9.72 4.43
C VAL A 327 -4.82 -9.47 3.58
N MET A 328 -4.65 -9.00 2.33
CA MET A 328 -5.76 -8.73 1.43
C MET A 328 -6.53 -10.02 1.09
N GLU A 329 -5.81 -11.11 0.85
CA GLU A 329 -6.35 -12.43 0.52
C GLU A 329 -7.18 -12.99 1.67
N ALA A 330 -6.69 -12.89 2.92
CA ALA A 330 -7.46 -13.29 4.09
C ALA A 330 -8.76 -12.47 4.23
N ASN A 331 -8.70 -11.17 3.99
CA ASN A 331 -9.89 -10.30 4.02
C ASN A 331 -10.86 -10.60 2.87
N ILE A 332 -10.35 -10.94 1.69
CA ILE A 332 -11.18 -11.40 0.57
C ILE A 332 -11.90 -12.71 0.93
N ALA A 333 -11.22 -13.65 1.59
CA ALA A 333 -11.83 -14.90 2.03
C ALA A 333 -13.02 -14.63 2.98
N THR A 334 -12.81 -13.82 4.02
CA THR A 334 -13.87 -13.40 4.95
C THR A 334 -15.00 -12.63 4.25
N TYR A 335 -14.67 -11.76 3.30
CA TYR A 335 -15.66 -11.03 2.50
C TYR A 335 -16.53 -11.99 1.68
N ASN A 336 -15.92 -12.99 1.03
CA ASN A 336 -16.59 -13.96 0.17
C ASN A 336 -17.61 -14.84 0.91
N GLU A 337 -17.43 -15.05 2.22
CA GLU A 337 -18.39 -15.75 3.09
C GLU A 337 -19.73 -15.00 3.21
N ASN A 338 -19.70 -13.68 3.07
CA ASN A 338 -20.82 -12.79 3.37
C ASN A 338 -21.49 -12.21 2.12
N VAL A 339 -21.03 -12.56 0.91
CA VAL A 339 -21.58 -12.05 -0.36
C VAL A 339 -22.06 -13.16 -1.28
N GLU A 340 -22.98 -12.79 -2.18
CA GLU A 340 -23.49 -13.68 -3.21
C GLU A 340 -22.36 -14.20 -4.13
N ALA A 341 -22.51 -15.42 -4.65
CA ALA A 341 -21.50 -16.07 -5.48
C ALA A 341 -21.04 -15.23 -6.69
N LYS A 342 -21.93 -14.39 -7.26
CA LYS A 342 -21.63 -13.50 -8.38
C LYS A 342 -20.69 -12.33 -8.00
N ASP A 343 -20.72 -11.92 -6.73
CA ASP A 343 -19.98 -10.79 -6.17
C ASP A 343 -18.66 -11.20 -5.51
N ARG A 344 -18.45 -12.52 -5.36
CA ARG A 344 -17.19 -13.05 -4.82
C ARG A 344 -15.99 -12.67 -5.70
N ILE A 345 -14.89 -12.39 -5.03
CA ILE A 345 -13.57 -12.17 -5.62
C ILE A 345 -12.84 -13.52 -5.62
N ARG A 346 -12.36 -13.97 -6.78
CA ARG A 346 -11.71 -15.28 -6.87
C ARG A 346 -10.28 -15.20 -6.38
N LEU A 347 -9.90 -16.16 -5.55
CA LEU A 347 -8.53 -16.35 -5.07
C LEU A 347 -7.99 -17.70 -5.58
N PRO A 348 -6.67 -17.82 -5.80
CA PRO A 348 -6.03 -19.13 -5.87
C PRO A 348 -6.37 -19.99 -4.66
N GLY A 349 -6.56 -21.29 -4.85
CA GLY A 349 -6.82 -22.21 -3.74
C GLY A 349 -5.66 -22.25 -2.76
N ALA A 350 -5.95 -22.35 -1.47
CA ALA A 350 -4.94 -22.74 -0.50
C ALA A 350 -4.51 -24.18 -0.79
N VAL A 351 -3.22 -24.48 -0.62
CA VAL A 351 -2.69 -25.82 -0.80
C VAL A 351 -2.53 -26.46 0.57
N ASP A 352 -3.28 -27.53 0.80
CA ASP A 352 -3.08 -28.45 1.90
C ASP A 352 -2.77 -29.86 1.38
N HIS A 353 -2.43 -30.76 2.30
CA HIS A 353 -2.06 -32.14 1.95
C HIS A 353 -3.22 -32.89 1.26
N GLU A 354 -4.48 -32.59 1.60
CA GLU A 354 -5.65 -33.26 1.02
C GLU A 354 -5.93 -32.76 -0.41
N THR A 355 -5.79 -31.46 -0.66
CA THR A 355 -5.95 -30.84 -2.00
C THR A 355 -4.84 -31.24 -2.98
N LEU A 356 -3.61 -31.43 -2.51
CA LEU A 356 -2.50 -31.91 -3.34
C LEU A 356 -2.70 -33.35 -3.80
N LEU A 357 -3.08 -34.24 -2.88
CA LEU A 357 -3.31 -35.66 -3.19
C LEU A 357 -4.51 -35.88 -4.13
N ALA A 358 -5.47 -34.94 -4.15
CA ALA A 358 -6.64 -35.00 -5.00
C ALA A 358 -6.36 -34.59 -6.47
N LYS A 359 -5.22 -33.95 -6.76
CA LYS A 359 -4.85 -33.55 -8.12
C LYS A 359 -3.86 -34.54 -8.72
N GLU A 360 -4.30 -35.32 -9.70
CA GLU A 360 -3.38 -36.08 -10.54
C GLU A 360 -2.50 -35.11 -11.33
N ILE A 361 -1.19 -35.16 -11.10
CA ILE A 361 -0.22 -34.41 -11.90
C ILE A 361 -0.11 -35.14 -13.23
N GLY A 362 -0.73 -34.59 -14.26
CA GLY A 362 -0.59 -35.09 -15.61
C GLY A 362 0.89 -35.08 -16.01
N ARG A 363 1.42 -36.22 -16.46
CA ARG A 363 2.78 -36.30 -17.01
C ARG A 363 2.98 -35.33 -18.18
N ASP A 364 1.91 -35.05 -18.92
CA ASP A 364 1.90 -34.12 -20.06
C ASP A 364 1.52 -32.68 -19.68
N ASP A 365 1.30 -32.37 -18.40
CA ASP A 365 1.02 -31.00 -17.97
C ASP A 365 2.29 -30.15 -18.04
N ARG A 366 2.24 -29.03 -18.76
CA ARG A 366 3.38 -28.13 -18.93
C ARG A 366 3.43 -27.01 -17.90
N PHE A 367 2.50 -26.97 -16.96
CA PHE A 367 2.43 -25.93 -15.93
C PHE A 367 2.82 -26.45 -14.55
N PRO A 368 3.33 -25.57 -13.67
CA PRO A 368 3.46 -25.89 -12.25
C PRO A 368 2.08 -26.02 -11.61
N ASN A 369 2.00 -26.70 -10.47
CA ASN A 369 0.76 -26.86 -9.70
C ASN A 369 0.80 -26.12 -8.36
N ILE A 370 1.98 -25.72 -7.88
CA ILE A 370 2.17 -24.97 -6.63
C ILE A 370 2.99 -23.70 -6.88
N ILE A 371 2.58 -22.61 -6.25
CA ILE A 371 3.37 -21.38 -6.13
C ILE A 371 3.62 -21.07 -4.64
N VAL A 372 4.87 -20.77 -4.32
CA VAL A 372 5.32 -20.38 -2.99
C VAL A 372 5.92 -18.97 -3.07
N LYS A 373 5.38 -18.04 -2.28
CA LYS A 373 5.78 -16.62 -2.30
C LYS A 373 6.33 -16.21 -0.94
N ASN A 374 7.54 -15.65 -0.90
CA ASN A 374 8.08 -15.03 0.30
C ASN A 374 7.32 -13.74 0.63
N LYS A 375 6.90 -13.56 1.88
CA LYS A 375 6.14 -12.41 2.37
C LYS A 375 6.93 -11.09 2.25
N TYR A 376 8.25 -11.14 2.34
CA TYR A 376 9.12 -9.96 2.48
C TYR A 376 9.95 -9.64 1.23
N ILE A 377 10.06 -10.56 0.28
CA ILE A 377 10.83 -10.37 -0.96
C ILE A 377 9.88 -10.07 -2.12
N ASP A 378 10.23 -9.07 -2.92
CA ASP A 378 9.42 -8.56 -4.03
C ASP A 378 10.15 -8.75 -5.39
N GLN A 379 9.52 -8.36 -6.49
CA GLN A 379 10.08 -8.40 -7.86
C GLN A 379 10.38 -9.81 -8.37
N ALA A 380 9.50 -10.76 -8.07
CA ALA A 380 9.64 -12.20 -8.39
C ALA A 380 10.85 -12.92 -7.77
N LEU A 381 11.76 -12.22 -7.05
CA LEU A 381 12.93 -12.83 -6.42
C LEU A 381 12.62 -13.79 -5.26
N GLY A 382 11.39 -13.72 -4.74
CA GLY A 382 10.91 -14.60 -3.66
C GLY A 382 9.82 -15.58 -4.12
N ILE A 383 9.69 -15.80 -5.44
CA ILE A 383 8.70 -16.72 -6.01
C ILE A 383 9.41 -18.04 -6.34
N HIS A 384 8.84 -19.13 -5.85
CA HIS A 384 9.23 -20.50 -6.21
C HIS A 384 8.01 -21.21 -6.80
N LEU A 385 8.20 -21.91 -7.91
CA LEU A 385 7.16 -22.70 -8.56
C LEU A 385 7.54 -24.17 -8.46
N TYR A 386 6.55 -25.03 -8.27
CA TYR A 386 6.78 -26.47 -8.20
C TYR A 386 5.76 -27.23 -9.05
N LYS A 387 6.22 -28.33 -9.62
CA LYS A 387 5.41 -29.41 -10.19
C LYS A 387 5.63 -30.67 -9.33
N THR A 388 4.80 -30.89 -8.32
CA THR A 388 5.02 -31.96 -7.33
C THR A 388 3.73 -32.39 -6.64
N ASP A 389 3.68 -33.65 -6.19
CA ASP A 389 2.58 -34.28 -5.45
C ASP A 389 2.69 -34.08 -3.93
N SER A 390 3.72 -33.36 -3.48
CA SER A 390 4.01 -33.15 -2.06
C SER A 390 4.18 -31.66 -1.73
N ILE A 391 3.86 -31.27 -0.50
CA ILE A 391 4.09 -29.88 -0.07
C ILE A 391 5.61 -29.63 -0.01
N PRO A 392 6.13 -28.63 -0.74
CA PRO A 392 7.56 -28.30 -0.71
C PRO A 392 8.02 -27.96 0.71
N GLN A 393 9.21 -28.40 1.13
CA GLN A 393 9.68 -28.17 2.51
C GLN A 393 9.73 -26.69 2.90
N ILE A 394 9.99 -25.80 1.95
CA ILE A 394 10.03 -24.34 2.15
C ILE A 394 8.67 -23.77 2.59
N ALA A 395 7.57 -24.45 2.27
CA ALA A 395 6.22 -24.11 2.71
C ALA A 395 6.04 -24.15 4.24
N ASN A 396 6.86 -24.96 4.94
CA ASN A 396 6.79 -25.07 6.40
C ASN A 396 7.34 -23.83 7.13
N ASN A 397 7.94 -22.88 6.40
CA ASN A 397 8.42 -21.63 6.96
C ASN A 397 7.31 -20.56 6.92
N ASN A 398 7.00 -19.99 8.09
CA ASN A 398 6.02 -18.92 8.28
C ASN A 398 6.28 -17.65 7.46
N ASP A 399 7.47 -17.49 6.88
CA ASP A 399 7.81 -16.38 6.00
C ASP A 399 7.23 -16.53 4.58
N TYR A 400 6.63 -17.68 4.25
CA TYR A 400 6.08 -17.96 2.93
C TYR A 400 4.55 -18.07 2.95
N VAL A 401 3.95 -17.75 1.81
CA VAL A 401 2.55 -18.02 1.48
C VAL A 401 2.55 -19.07 0.38
N VAL A 402 1.71 -20.09 0.53
CA VAL A 402 1.65 -21.25 -0.36
C VAL A 402 0.24 -21.30 -0.93
N SER A 403 0.14 -21.38 -2.25
CA SER A 403 -1.14 -21.49 -2.93
C SER A 403 -1.02 -22.34 -4.18
N GLU A 404 -2.18 -22.70 -4.71
CA GLU A 404 -2.30 -23.33 -6.00
C GLU A 404 -1.72 -22.40 -7.07
N TYR A 405 -0.98 -22.98 -8.01
CA TYR A 405 -0.70 -22.30 -9.26
C TYR A 405 -1.93 -22.42 -10.16
N VAL A 406 -2.62 -21.29 -10.37
CA VAL A 406 -3.76 -21.22 -11.28
C VAL A 406 -3.23 -21.16 -12.70
N VAL A 407 -3.55 -22.16 -13.52
CA VAL A 407 -3.14 -22.19 -14.93
C VAL A 407 -3.80 -21.04 -15.68
N PRO A 408 -3.02 -20.10 -16.25
CA PRO A 408 -3.58 -18.93 -16.90
C PRO A 408 -4.04 -19.23 -18.32
N ASP A 409 -4.94 -18.40 -18.83
CA ASP A 409 -5.21 -18.30 -20.25
C ASP A 409 -3.93 -17.84 -20.98
N THR A 410 -3.75 -18.27 -22.23
CA THR A 410 -2.54 -17.98 -23.01
C THR A 410 -2.82 -17.08 -24.21
N ILE A 411 -1.77 -16.42 -24.69
CA ILE A 411 -1.76 -15.74 -25.99
C ILE A 411 -0.80 -16.44 -26.94
N LYS A 412 -1.23 -16.62 -28.20
CA LYS A 412 -0.41 -17.20 -29.26
C LYS A 412 0.30 -16.12 -30.06
N LYS A 413 1.58 -16.32 -30.31
CA LYS A 413 2.41 -15.46 -31.15
C LYS A 413 3.24 -16.33 -32.11
N ASN A 414 3.33 -15.89 -33.36
CA ASN A 414 4.21 -16.53 -34.33
C ASN A 414 5.63 -15.96 -34.16
N GLU A 415 6.57 -16.81 -33.77
CA GLU A 415 8.00 -16.50 -33.68
C GLU A 415 8.78 -17.47 -34.54
N GLU A 416 9.62 -16.95 -35.44
CA GLU A 416 10.48 -17.76 -36.33
C GLU A 416 9.72 -18.80 -37.18
N GLY A 417 8.42 -18.59 -37.41
CA GLY A 417 7.56 -19.50 -38.17
C GLY A 417 6.80 -20.52 -37.31
N GLU A 418 6.99 -20.51 -35.99
CA GLU A 418 6.30 -21.38 -35.03
C GLU A 418 5.29 -20.58 -34.19
N SER A 419 4.11 -21.16 -33.99
CA SER A 419 3.11 -20.59 -33.07
C SER A 419 3.46 -20.99 -31.64
N ARG A 420 3.93 -20.04 -30.84
CA ARG A 420 4.28 -20.22 -29.43
C ARG A 420 3.25 -19.58 -28.51
N GLU A 421 3.13 -20.11 -27.30
CA GLU A 421 2.16 -19.64 -26.30
C GLU A 421 2.86 -18.94 -25.14
N TYR A 422 2.24 -17.86 -24.66
CA TYR A 422 2.74 -17.02 -23.59
C TYR A 422 1.65 -16.83 -22.55
N VAL A 423 2.03 -16.76 -21.28
CA VAL A 423 1.09 -16.40 -20.22
C VAL A 423 0.87 -14.89 -20.22
N TYR A 424 -0.29 -14.45 -19.74
CA TYR A 424 -0.56 -13.04 -19.58
C TYR A 424 -1.37 -12.77 -18.31
N LEU A 425 -1.28 -11.54 -17.81
CA LEU A 425 -2.13 -11.04 -16.73
C LEU A 425 -2.72 -9.68 -17.10
N PHE A 426 -3.74 -9.27 -16.34
CA PHE A 426 -4.25 -7.90 -16.38
C PHE A 426 -3.80 -7.13 -15.15
N ARG A 427 -3.08 -6.03 -15.36
CA ARG A 427 -2.87 -5.01 -14.32
C ARG A 427 -3.98 -3.98 -14.47
N THR A 428 -4.90 -4.00 -13.53
CA THR A 428 -5.97 -2.99 -13.42
C THR A 428 -5.56 -1.89 -12.46
N TYR A 429 -6.11 -0.70 -12.68
CA TYR A 429 -5.88 0.47 -11.85
C TYR A 429 -7.20 0.93 -11.25
N MET A 430 -7.16 1.30 -9.98
CA MET A 430 -8.32 1.79 -9.26
C MET A 430 -7.95 3.01 -8.43
N LEU A 431 -8.77 4.06 -8.54
CA LEU A 431 -8.79 5.11 -7.53
C LEU A 431 -9.71 4.65 -6.41
N ILE A 432 -9.18 4.59 -5.19
CA ILE A 432 -10.01 4.49 -3.99
C ILE A 432 -10.25 5.91 -3.45
N THR A 433 -11.52 6.33 -3.46
CA THR A 433 -11.96 7.68 -3.10
C THR A 433 -12.76 7.63 -1.79
N PRO A 434 -13.03 8.78 -1.15
CA PRO A 434 -13.91 8.81 0.02
C PRO A 434 -15.33 8.29 -0.29
N ASP A 435 -15.82 8.54 -1.51
CA ASP A 435 -17.18 8.20 -1.92
C ASP A 435 -17.30 6.76 -2.44
N GLY A 436 -16.21 6.17 -2.93
CA GLY A 436 -16.18 4.80 -3.39
C GLY A 436 -15.00 4.46 -4.28
N PRO A 437 -14.90 3.20 -4.72
CA PRO A 437 -13.93 2.81 -5.72
C PRO A 437 -14.29 3.38 -7.10
N VAL A 438 -13.29 3.71 -7.90
CA VAL A 438 -13.43 4.14 -9.29
C VAL A 438 -12.43 3.38 -10.14
N TYR A 439 -12.93 2.63 -11.11
CA TYR A 439 -12.09 1.97 -12.10
C TYR A 439 -11.33 3.01 -12.92
N ALA A 440 -10.03 2.82 -13.05
CA ALA A 440 -9.13 3.75 -13.71
C ALA A 440 -8.35 3.05 -14.84
N GLY A 441 -8.97 2.07 -15.51
CA GLY A 441 -8.39 1.40 -16.67
C GLY A 441 -7.55 0.16 -16.33
N THR A 442 -7.06 -0.47 -17.38
CA THR A 442 -6.28 -1.71 -17.33
C THR A 442 -5.13 -1.67 -18.33
N ARG A 443 -4.25 -2.65 -18.22
CA ARG A 443 -3.28 -3.04 -19.24
C ARG A 443 -3.14 -4.56 -19.21
N LYS A 444 -2.74 -5.13 -20.36
CA LYS A 444 -2.50 -6.55 -20.52
C LYS A 444 -1.00 -6.79 -20.67
N ASP A 445 -0.41 -7.42 -19.66
CA ASP A 445 1.02 -7.72 -19.59
C ASP A 445 1.23 -9.18 -20.02
N VAL A 446 2.18 -9.43 -20.92
CA VAL A 446 2.48 -10.75 -21.50
C VAL A 446 3.92 -11.14 -21.14
N SER A 447 4.14 -12.42 -20.81
CA SER A 447 5.47 -12.92 -20.48
C SER A 447 6.44 -12.75 -21.64
N GLY A 448 7.70 -12.48 -21.32
CA GLY A 448 8.77 -12.40 -22.32
C GLY A 448 9.19 -13.74 -22.91
N THR A 449 8.93 -14.83 -22.19
CA THR A 449 9.35 -16.19 -22.56
C THR A 449 8.14 -17.07 -22.85
N ALA A 450 8.23 -17.86 -23.92
CA ALA A 450 7.19 -18.82 -24.28
C ALA A 450 7.14 -19.97 -23.27
N ILE A 451 5.94 -20.49 -23.06
CA ILE A 451 5.71 -21.69 -22.26
C ILE A 451 6.36 -22.88 -22.98
N PRO A 452 7.22 -23.68 -22.31
CA PRO A 452 7.83 -24.84 -22.93
C PRO A 452 6.79 -25.94 -23.19
N ASP A 453 7.09 -26.86 -24.11
CA ASP A 453 6.21 -27.99 -24.43
C ASP A 453 6.07 -28.99 -23.25
N HIS A 454 7.06 -29.02 -22.36
CA HIS A 454 7.09 -29.90 -21.20
C HIS A 454 7.69 -29.20 -19.98
N LEU A 455 7.21 -29.58 -18.79
CA LEU A 455 7.78 -29.21 -17.50
C LEU A 455 8.05 -30.45 -16.68
N GLU A 456 9.30 -30.60 -16.25
CA GLU A 456 9.74 -31.70 -15.37
C GLU A 456 9.15 -31.58 -13.96
N GLU A 457 9.01 -32.71 -13.27
CA GLU A 457 8.64 -32.73 -11.85
C GLU A 457 9.77 -32.14 -10.97
N GLY A 458 9.38 -31.42 -9.92
CA GLY A 458 10.29 -30.77 -8.98
C GLY A 458 10.12 -29.26 -8.90
N GLU A 459 11.16 -28.57 -8.43
CA GLU A 459 11.22 -27.10 -8.42
C GLU A 459 11.53 -26.59 -9.82
N VAL A 460 10.74 -25.62 -10.28
CA VAL A 460 10.93 -24.99 -11.58
C VAL A 460 12.16 -24.08 -11.53
N THR A 461 13.15 -24.36 -12.36
CA THR A 461 14.42 -23.62 -12.40
C THR A 461 14.28 -22.26 -13.10
N ASP A 462 13.49 -22.20 -14.17
CA ASP A 462 13.17 -20.97 -14.89
C ASP A 462 11.67 -20.65 -14.77
N ILE A 463 11.36 -19.64 -13.96
CA ILE A 463 9.99 -19.21 -13.71
C ILE A 463 9.45 -18.26 -14.78
N ALA A 464 10.30 -17.65 -15.60
CA ALA A 464 9.92 -16.58 -16.55
C ALA A 464 8.81 -16.98 -17.54
N PRO A 465 8.72 -18.23 -18.04
CA PRO A 465 7.61 -18.67 -18.90
C PRO A 465 6.23 -18.66 -18.23
N TYR A 466 6.19 -18.68 -16.90
CA TYR A 466 5.00 -18.95 -16.10
C TYR A 466 4.51 -17.74 -15.31
N ILE A 467 5.28 -16.66 -15.28
CA ILE A 467 4.89 -15.43 -14.60
C ILE A 467 5.03 -14.24 -15.53
N THR A 468 4.31 -13.19 -15.18
CA THR A 468 4.44 -11.88 -15.78
C THR A 468 4.94 -10.93 -14.71
N ASN A 469 6.12 -10.39 -14.93
CA ASN A 469 6.68 -9.31 -14.15
C ASN A 469 7.52 -8.40 -15.07
N LEU A 470 7.19 -7.12 -15.14
CA LEU A 470 7.96 -6.14 -15.91
C LEU A 470 9.42 -5.96 -15.45
N THR A 471 9.85 -6.63 -14.37
CA THR A 471 11.25 -6.68 -13.93
C THR A 471 11.98 -7.96 -14.30
N THR A 472 11.29 -9.00 -14.78
CA THR A 472 11.91 -10.16 -15.45
C THR A 472 12.14 -9.81 -16.92
N ASP A 473 13.25 -10.28 -17.49
CA ASP A 473 13.64 -9.93 -18.86
C ASP A 473 12.56 -10.33 -19.88
N GLY A 474 12.06 -9.36 -20.66
CA GLY A 474 11.30 -9.60 -21.89
C GLY A 474 9.79 -9.33 -21.87
N ASP A 475 9.18 -8.99 -20.73
CA ASP A 475 7.74 -8.72 -20.67
C ASP A 475 7.32 -7.51 -21.52
N TYR A 476 6.12 -7.57 -22.10
CA TYR A 476 5.59 -6.51 -22.95
C TYR A 476 4.07 -6.35 -22.79
N CYS A 477 3.58 -5.16 -23.14
CA CYS A 477 2.15 -4.84 -23.12
C CYS A 477 1.52 -5.07 -24.49
N VAL A 478 0.29 -5.57 -24.52
CA VAL A 478 -0.54 -5.68 -25.73
C VAL A 478 -1.89 -5.00 -25.54
N PRO A 479 -2.61 -4.66 -26.63
CA PRO A 479 -4.00 -4.20 -26.53
C PRO A 479 -4.91 -5.26 -25.89
N PHE A 480 -5.92 -4.78 -25.17
CA PHE A 480 -7.03 -5.59 -24.65
C PHE A 480 -8.31 -5.26 -25.41
N SER A 481 -9.24 -6.21 -25.47
CA SER A 481 -10.58 -6.05 -26.03
C SER A 481 -11.53 -5.33 -25.06
N GLU A 482 -12.66 -4.85 -25.57
CA GLU A 482 -13.70 -4.23 -24.75
C GLU A 482 -14.31 -5.21 -23.73
N GLU A 483 -14.44 -6.49 -24.11
CA GLU A 483 -14.92 -7.56 -23.23
C GLU A 483 -13.94 -7.80 -22.07
N GLU A 484 -12.64 -7.85 -22.36
CA GLU A 484 -11.58 -7.96 -21.35
C GLU A 484 -11.57 -6.73 -20.41
N ASP A 485 -11.71 -5.51 -20.94
CA ASP A 485 -11.79 -4.29 -20.12
C ASP A 485 -13.02 -4.29 -19.21
N GLN A 486 -14.18 -4.71 -19.73
CA GLN A 486 -15.41 -4.78 -18.94
C GLN A 486 -15.35 -5.87 -17.85
N LEU A 487 -14.69 -6.99 -18.13
CA LEU A 487 -14.40 -8.03 -17.14
C LEU A 487 -13.45 -7.49 -16.05
N CYS A 488 -12.35 -6.86 -16.46
CA CYS A 488 -11.40 -6.19 -15.57
C CYS A 488 -12.11 -5.20 -14.67
N LYS A 489 -12.87 -4.26 -15.25
CA LYS A 489 -13.68 -3.28 -14.52
C LYS A 489 -14.61 -3.94 -13.50
N THR A 490 -15.32 -4.99 -13.89
CA THR A 490 -16.25 -5.68 -13.00
C THR A 490 -15.55 -6.27 -11.78
N GLU A 491 -14.42 -6.96 -12.00
CA GLU A 491 -13.67 -7.63 -10.92
C GLU A 491 -12.87 -6.63 -10.07
N THR A 492 -12.26 -5.60 -10.67
CA THR A 492 -11.65 -4.47 -9.94
C THR A 492 -12.65 -3.81 -9.01
N MET A 493 -13.88 -3.60 -9.45
CA MET A 493 -14.91 -2.95 -8.64
C MET A 493 -15.41 -3.82 -7.48
N LYS A 494 -15.29 -5.15 -7.55
CA LYS A 494 -15.54 -6.03 -6.38
C LYS A 494 -14.47 -5.83 -5.32
N VAL A 495 -13.20 -5.88 -5.72
CA VAL A 495 -12.05 -5.59 -4.83
C VAL A 495 -12.18 -4.18 -4.23
N GLY A 496 -12.61 -3.21 -5.05
CA GLY A 496 -12.88 -1.85 -4.62
C GLY A 496 -13.97 -1.71 -3.57
N ARG A 497 -15.03 -2.52 -3.61
CA ARG A 497 -16.09 -2.51 -2.58
C ARG A 497 -15.55 -2.97 -1.23
N LEU A 498 -14.75 -4.04 -1.21
CA LEU A 498 -14.06 -4.50 0.00
C LEU A 498 -13.14 -3.40 0.57
N LEU A 499 -12.33 -2.77 -0.29
CA LEU A 499 -11.44 -1.69 0.13
C LEU A 499 -12.20 -0.47 0.67
N HIS A 500 -13.33 -0.12 0.07
CA HIS A 500 -14.16 1.00 0.54
C HIS A 500 -14.87 0.68 1.84
N GLN A 501 -15.32 -0.55 2.04
CA GLN A 501 -15.85 -1.02 3.31
C GLN A 501 -14.78 -0.89 4.41
N PHE A 502 -13.58 -1.42 4.17
CA PHE A 502 -12.45 -1.26 5.09
C PHE A 502 -12.20 0.21 5.42
N LEU A 503 -12.22 1.11 4.42
CA LEU A 503 -12.03 2.54 4.64
C LEU A 503 -13.09 3.16 5.56
N LYS A 504 -14.37 2.82 5.38
CA LYS A 504 -15.47 3.35 6.20
C LYS A 504 -15.42 2.87 7.65
N GLU A 505 -14.99 1.63 7.85
CA GLU A 505 -14.78 1.07 9.18
C GLU A 505 -13.54 1.71 9.82
N LYS A 506 -12.44 1.78 9.06
CA LYS A 506 -11.15 2.20 9.60
C LYS A 506 -11.03 3.70 9.84
N TYR A 507 -11.64 4.51 8.99
CA TYR A 507 -11.50 5.96 8.99
C TYR A 507 -12.83 6.69 9.08
N ASP A 508 -12.87 7.75 9.87
CA ASP A 508 -13.94 8.75 9.77
C ASP A 508 -13.63 9.65 8.57
N LEU A 509 -14.27 9.34 7.44
CA LEU A 509 -14.11 10.08 6.18
C LEU A 509 -14.84 11.44 6.19
N THR A 510 -15.68 11.70 7.20
CA THR A 510 -16.43 12.96 7.34
C THR A 510 -15.72 14.00 8.20
N ALA A 511 -14.72 13.56 8.97
CA ALA A 511 -13.90 14.37 9.87
C ALA A 511 -13.20 15.54 9.18
#